data_AF-A0A4Q4ZHK1-F1
#
_entry.id   AF-A0A4Q4ZHK1-F1
#
_cell.length_a   1.000
_cell.length_b   1.000
_cell.length_c   1.000
_cell.angle_alpha   90.00
_cell.angle_beta   90.00
_cell.angle_gamma   90.00
#
_symmetry.space_group_name_H-M   'P 1'
#
loop_
_entity.id
_entity.type
_entity.pdbx_description
1 polymer ?
#
loop_
_entity_poly.entity_id
_entity_poly.type
_entity_poly.pdbx_seq_one_letter_code
_entity_poly.pdbx_strand_id
1 'polypeptide(L)'
;MARRLAAVLAVVSILVLGCSTEDGDRPARQRTEPLGDDAHASGGPPPTGVVVPKTPLPAPEDPATSTEGRPYRGYPDAVAVLGGSDATGRGSDPARPGIDVRENSWATGSNPQVASVFLRLVARHPDADGHAIDLARDRATLDDLHGQARSLVALQPPDPLVVLQPIGEGLDCPASRADLDRFEEQLRATLDEIDDGLPTSRIFVVTRFGSSRPYVGSTGPARRVTVPGTGRCVTADAHGRVLPRGVARRGAAERAYGRRLARSCAAVPRCADDRGALTATRVRPSYVDARRGCLSVRGEAAEAAVAWRSMRAAGLLPARR
;
A
#
# COMPACT_ATOMS: atom_id res chain seq x y z
N MET A 1 56.93 25.56 -21.88
CA MET A 1 56.23 24.25 -21.78
C MET A 1 55.93 23.95 -20.32
N ALA A 2 54.70 24.19 -19.84
CA ALA A 2 54.14 23.60 -18.62
C ALA A 2 52.70 24.07 -18.44
N ARG A 3 51.73 23.25 -18.87
CA ARG A 3 50.31 23.41 -18.52
C ARG A 3 50.00 22.43 -17.39
N ARG A 4 49.61 22.94 -16.21
CA ARG A 4 49.07 22.13 -15.12
C ARG A 4 47.57 21.95 -15.37
N LEU A 5 47.13 20.70 -15.57
CA LEU A 5 45.72 20.33 -15.62
C LEU A 5 45.16 20.26 -14.19
N ALA A 6 44.04 20.94 -13.98
CA ALA A 6 43.17 20.76 -12.82
C ALA A 6 42.31 19.51 -13.02
N ALA A 7 42.31 18.60 -12.05
CA ALA A 7 41.37 17.47 -11.98
C ALA A 7 40.15 17.90 -11.16
N VAL A 8 39.00 18.04 -11.84
CA VAL A 8 37.70 18.24 -11.20
C VAL A 8 37.17 16.86 -10.80
N LEU A 9 37.03 16.61 -9.49
CA LEU A 9 36.27 15.48 -8.97
C LEU A 9 34.79 15.65 -9.33
N ALA A 10 34.26 14.77 -10.16
CA ALA A 10 32.83 14.64 -10.35
C ALA A 10 32.24 13.91 -9.12
N VAL A 11 31.43 14.64 -8.35
CA VAL A 11 30.56 14.07 -7.32
C VAL A 11 29.47 13.27 -8.04
N VAL A 12 29.48 11.95 -7.89
CA VAL A 12 28.39 11.09 -8.35
C VAL A 12 27.20 11.31 -7.40
N SER A 13 26.21 12.08 -7.87
CA SER A 13 24.92 12.19 -7.21
C SER A 13 24.21 10.84 -7.23
N ILE A 14 24.10 10.20 -6.08
CA ILE A 14 23.28 9.01 -5.88
C ILE A 14 21.82 9.47 -5.94
N LEU A 15 21.15 9.17 -7.06
CA LEU A 15 19.71 9.36 -7.23
C LEU A 15 18.96 8.35 -6.35
N VAL A 16 18.18 8.87 -5.41
CA VAL A 16 17.25 8.09 -4.57
C VAL A 16 16.17 7.47 -5.47
N LEU A 17 16.21 6.13 -5.64
CA LEU A 17 15.40 5.37 -6.61
C LEU A 17 14.40 4.42 -5.92
N GLY A 18 13.34 4.95 -5.30
CA GLY A 18 12.30 4.13 -4.66
C GLY A 18 11.22 3.60 -5.62
N CYS A 19 11.08 2.27 -5.66
CA CYS A 19 9.91 1.39 -5.96
C CYS A 19 10.30 -0.09 -5.71
N SER A 20 11.12 -0.33 -4.66
CA SER A 20 12.11 -1.42 -4.40
C SER A 20 13.57 -0.94 -4.44
N THR A 21 14.07 -0.30 -3.39
CA THR A 21 15.45 -0.56 -2.94
C THR A 21 15.34 -1.36 -1.65
N GLU A 22 15.65 -2.66 -1.71
CA GLU A 22 16.10 -3.36 -0.51
C GLU A 22 17.53 -2.84 -0.25
N ASP A 23 17.66 -1.74 0.51
CA ASP A 23 18.97 -1.35 1.03
C ASP A 23 19.38 -2.41 2.06
N GLY A 24 20.32 -3.24 1.66
CA GLY A 24 20.92 -4.26 2.49
C GLY A 24 21.82 -3.62 3.54
N ASP A 25 21.23 -3.10 4.61
CA ASP A 25 21.93 -2.89 5.88
C ASP A 25 20.95 -2.88 7.05
N ARG A 26 20.56 -4.08 7.49
CA ARG A 26 20.07 -4.31 8.87
C ARG A 26 21.16 -5.09 9.60
N PRO A 27 21.89 -4.50 10.57
CA PRO A 27 22.79 -5.28 11.39
C PRO A 27 22.00 -6.32 12.19
N ALA A 28 22.53 -7.54 12.21
CA ALA A 28 21.96 -8.64 12.97
C ALA A 28 22.05 -8.35 14.49
N ARG A 29 20.95 -8.66 15.18
CA ARG A 29 20.83 -8.88 16.64
C ARG A 29 21.04 -7.65 17.54
N GLN A 30 19.94 -7.18 18.14
CA GLN A 30 19.98 -6.82 19.55
C GLN A 30 19.15 -7.83 20.34
N ARG A 31 19.80 -8.36 21.38
CA ARG A 31 19.18 -9.20 22.41
C ARG A 31 18.18 -8.34 23.18
N THR A 32 17.13 -9.02 23.62
CA THR A 32 16.18 -8.63 24.66
C THR A 32 16.81 -7.85 25.80
N GLU A 33 16.36 -6.61 26.00
CA GLU A 33 16.27 -5.91 27.30
C GLU A 33 14.90 -5.21 27.37
N PRO A 34 14.37 -4.94 28.58
CA PRO A 34 12.95 -4.67 28.81
C PRO A 34 12.53 -3.28 28.35
N LEU A 35 11.23 -3.14 28.05
CA LEU A 35 10.57 -1.88 27.71
C LEU A 35 10.95 -0.75 28.69
N GLY A 36 11.67 0.24 28.17
CA GLY A 36 11.76 1.58 28.71
C GLY A 36 11.07 2.53 27.74
N ASP A 37 10.14 3.32 28.26
CA ASP A 37 9.40 4.35 27.55
C ASP A 37 10.33 5.48 27.09
N ASP A 38 10.77 5.48 25.83
CA ASP A 38 11.38 6.65 25.20
C ASP A 38 10.92 6.78 23.74
N ALA A 39 9.83 7.53 23.58
CA ALA A 39 9.29 7.95 22.30
C ALA A 39 10.27 8.90 21.58
N HIS A 40 11.10 8.36 20.69
CA HIS A 40 11.80 9.16 19.69
C HIS A 40 10.85 9.52 18.55
N ALA A 41 10.19 10.67 18.71
CA ALA A 41 9.49 11.36 17.63
C ALA A 41 10.50 11.78 16.55
N SER A 42 10.63 10.96 15.51
CA SER A 42 11.26 11.38 14.26
C SER A 42 10.32 12.36 13.56
N GLY A 43 10.51 13.65 13.83
CA GLY A 43 9.76 14.77 13.26
C GLY A 43 10.02 14.99 11.78
N GLY A 44 9.56 14.05 10.94
CA GLY A 44 9.36 14.33 9.53
C GLY A 44 8.29 15.42 9.35
N PRO A 45 8.39 16.29 8.32
CA PRO A 45 7.36 17.29 8.06
C PRO A 45 5.99 16.61 7.90
N PRO A 46 4.90 17.22 8.38
CA PRO A 46 3.56 16.68 8.23
C PRO A 46 3.25 16.47 6.74
N PRO A 47 2.46 15.43 6.39
CA PRO A 47 2.15 15.14 5.01
C PRO A 47 1.44 16.33 4.36
N THR A 48 2.06 16.94 3.34
CA THR A 48 1.50 18.02 2.52
C THR A 48 0.47 17.51 1.50
N GLY A 49 -0.40 16.59 1.92
CA GLY A 49 -1.39 15.94 1.07
C GLY A 49 -2.72 15.69 1.76
N VAL A 50 -3.03 16.39 2.85
CA VAL A 50 -4.38 16.39 3.41
C VAL A 50 -5.26 17.12 2.39
N VAL A 51 -6.08 16.37 1.66
CA VAL A 51 -7.24 16.96 0.98
C VAL A 51 -8.15 17.44 2.10
N VAL A 52 -8.12 18.75 2.34
CA VAL A 52 -9.02 19.41 3.27
C VAL A 52 -10.42 19.35 2.63
N PRO A 53 -11.42 18.74 3.29
CA PRO A 53 -12.78 18.77 2.77
C PRO A 53 -13.21 20.22 2.57
N LYS A 54 -13.77 20.53 1.40
CA LYS A 54 -14.12 21.91 0.99
C LYS A 54 -15.30 22.48 1.79
N THR A 55 -15.94 21.65 2.61
CA THR A 55 -17.15 21.98 3.38
C THR A 55 -17.09 21.28 4.75
N PRO A 56 -17.48 21.94 5.85
CA PRO A 56 -17.68 21.27 7.14
C PRO A 56 -18.70 20.14 7.00
N LEU A 57 -18.36 18.97 7.53
CA LEU A 57 -19.19 17.77 7.51
C LEU A 57 -20.48 17.97 8.31
N PRO A 58 -21.64 17.49 7.82
CA PRO A 58 -22.86 17.42 8.62
C PRO A 58 -22.69 16.43 9.79
N ALA A 59 -23.38 16.69 10.89
CA ALA A 59 -23.38 15.83 12.07
C ALA A 59 -23.95 14.43 11.75
N PRO A 60 -23.47 13.37 12.40
CA PRO A 60 -23.96 12.01 12.16
C PRO A 60 -25.43 11.89 12.58
N GLU A 61 -26.27 11.38 11.68
CA GLU A 61 -27.65 10.99 11.98
C GLU A 61 -27.70 9.59 12.65
N ASP A 62 -28.72 9.37 13.49
CA ASP A 62 -28.89 8.18 14.33
C ASP A 62 -28.87 6.84 13.57
N PRO A 63 -28.34 5.75 14.18
CA PRO A 63 -28.24 4.46 13.53
C PRO A 63 -29.60 3.79 13.36
N ALA A 64 -30.08 3.73 12.11
CA ALA A 64 -31.24 2.94 11.73
C ALA A 64 -30.98 1.44 11.86
N THR A 65 -31.93 0.75 12.48
CA THR A 65 -31.96 -0.67 12.83
C THR A 65 -31.56 -1.62 11.69
N SER A 66 -30.70 -2.58 12.04
CA SER A 66 -30.12 -3.62 11.20
C SER A 66 -31.18 -4.59 10.68
N THR A 67 -31.23 -4.75 9.36
CA THR A 67 -31.88 -5.89 8.70
C THR A 67 -30.78 -6.91 8.39
N GLU A 68 -30.97 -8.15 8.84
CA GLU A 68 -30.01 -9.24 8.64
C GLU A 68 -29.58 -9.39 7.18
N GLY A 69 -28.26 -9.50 6.96
CA GLY A 69 -27.68 -9.95 5.68
C GLY A 69 -26.59 -9.07 5.08
N ARG A 70 -26.52 -7.77 5.41
CA ARG A 70 -25.37 -6.88 5.11
C ARG A 70 -25.27 -5.78 6.17
N PRO A 71 -24.12 -5.58 6.84
CA PRO A 71 -24.00 -4.57 7.90
C PRO A 71 -24.03 -3.13 7.36
N TYR A 72 -23.93 -2.93 6.03
CA TYR A 72 -23.87 -1.62 5.41
C TYR A 72 -25.08 -1.35 4.52
N ARG A 73 -25.68 -0.17 4.70
CA ARG A 73 -26.65 0.40 3.75
C ARG A 73 -25.88 1.31 2.78
N GLY A 74 -26.23 1.28 1.50
CA GLY A 74 -25.70 2.23 0.51
C GLY A 74 -24.19 2.14 0.23
N TYR A 75 -23.66 3.24 -0.30
CA TYR A 75 -22.24 3.47 -0.55
C TYR A 75 -21.61 4.25 0.63
N PRO A 76 -20.31 4.08 0.91
CA PRO A 76 -19.58 4.87 1.92
C PRO A 76 -19.51 6.36 1.53
N ASP A 77 -19.37 7.25 2.52
CA ASP A 77 -19.25 8.70 2.30
C ASP A 77 -17.82 9.18 2.08
N ALA A 78 -16.82 8.34 2.40
CA ALA A 78 -15.40 8.64 2.25
C ALA A 78 -14.58 7.43 1.82
N VAL A 79 -13.41 7.66 1.21
CA VAL A 79 -12.40 6.64 0.94
C VAL A 79 -11.09 7.06 1.58
N ALA A 80 -10.59 6.24 2.50
CA ALA A 80 -9.27 6.39 3.09
C ALA A 80 -8.34 5.27 2.63
N VAL A 81 -7.09 5.58 2.32
CA VAL A 81 -6.06 4.58 2.02
C VAL A 81 -4.87 4.69 2.97
N LEU A 82 -4.47 3.55 3.50
CA LEU A 82 -3.33 3.36 4.41
C LEU A 82 -2.41 2.29 3.79
N GLY A 83 -1.11 2.57 3.77
CA GLY A 83 -0.15 1.65 3.15
C GLY A 83 1.18 2.29 2.79
N GLY A 84 1.88 1.59 1.89
CA GLY A 84 3.17 1.95 1.35
C GLY A 84 3.11 2.82 0.09
N SER A 85 4.25 2.93 -0.60
CA SER A 85 4.41 3.64 -1.89
C SER A 85 3.53 3.11 -3.01
N ASP A 86 3.15 1.83 -2.99
CA ASP A 86 2.24 1.24 -3.98
C ASP A 86 0.84 1.91 -3.93
N ALA A 87 0.46 2.54 -2.81
CA ALA A 87 -0.80 3.27 -2.67
C ALA A 87 -0.72 4.78 -3.00
N THR A 88 0.48 5.34 -3.16
CA THR A 88 0.69 6.79 -3.42
C THR A 88 0.76 7.13 -4.92
N GLY A 89 0.62 6.14 -5.80
CA GLY A 89 0.86 6.29 -7.24
C GLY A 89 2.33 6.50 -7.59
N ARG A 90 3.26 6.11 -6.71
CA ARG A 90 4.70 6.39 -6.88
C ARG A 90 5.23 5.90 -8.22
N GLY A 91 5.91 6.80 -8.94
CA GLY A 91 6.58 6.47 -10.19
C GLY A 91 5.65 6.09 -11.35
N SER A 92 4.35 6.34 -11.22
CA SER A 92 3.36 6.12 -12.28
C SER A 92 3.43 7.14 -13.41
N ASP A 93 3.99 8.32 -13.14
CA ASP A 93 4.26 9.36 -14.13
C ASP A 93 5.69 9.21 -14.70
N PRO A 94 5.85 8.87 -15.99
CA PRO A 94 7.17 8.71 -16.60
C PRO A 94 7.96 10.02 -16.67
N ALA A 95 7.30 11.18 -16.65
CA ALA A 95 7.94 12.50 -16.65
C ALA A 95 8.44 12.91 -15.26
N ARG A 96 7.86 12.37 -14.19
CA ARG A 96 8.24 12.62 -12.79
C ARG A 96 8.54 11.31 -12.09
N PRO A 97 9.69 10.71 -12.39
CA PRO A 97 9.85 9.32 -12.07
C PRO A 97 10.45 9.17 -10.64
N GLY A 98 9.91 8.24 -9.85
CA GLY A 98 10.36 7.98 -8.47
C GLY A 98 9.86 8.98 -7.42
N ILE A 99 8.87 9.80 -7.76
CA ILE A 99 8.12 10.62 -6.80
C ILE A 99 6.71 10.04 -6.63
N ASP A 100 6.06 10.40 -5.52
CA ASP A 100 4.64 10.14 -5.33
C ASP A 100 3.83 11.00 -6.30
N VAL A 101 2.81 10.40 -6.92
CA VAL A 101 1.87 11.08 -7.80
C VAL A 101 0.48 10.67 -7.32
N ARG A 102 0.03 11.32 -6.25
CA ARG A 102 -1.20 10.92 -5.55
C ARG A 102 -2.44 11.02 -6.43
N GLU A 103 -2.42 11.89 -7.44
CA GLU A 103 -3.47 11.94 -8.45
C GLU A 103 -3.62 10.60 -9.20
N ASN A 104 -2.54 9.82 -9.31
CA ASN A 104 -2.53 8.51 -9.94
C ASN A 104 -2.76 7.35 -8.97
N SER A 105 -2.95 7.58 -7.67
CA SER A 105 -3.22 6.51 -6.71
C SER A 105 -4.44 5.69 -7.14
N TRP A 106 -4.29 4.36 -7.18
CA TRP A 106 -5.39 3.44 -7.49
C TRP A 106 -6.57 3.54 -6.50
N ALA A 107 -6.33 3.97 -5.26
CA ALA A 107 -7.35 4.03 -4.22
C ALA A 107 -8.05 5.39 -4.19
N THR A 108 -7.30 6.49 -4.10
CA THR A 108 -7.83 7.84 -3.80
C THR A 108 -7.56 8.87 -4.90
N GLY A 109 -6.83 8.51 -5.94
CA GLY A 109 -6.36 9.46 -6.96
C GLY A 109 -7.47 10.08 -7.81
N SER A 110 -7.20 11.28 -8.32
CA SER A 110 -8.11 12.08 -9.13
C SER A 110 -7.91 11.92 -10.65
N ASN A 111 -6.92 11.14 -11.11
CA ASN A 111 -6.69 10.91 -12.53
C ASN A 111 -7.80 10.03 -13.15
N PRO A 112 -8.58 10.55 -14.12
CA PRO A 112 -9.67 9.79 -14.74
C PRO A 112 -9.19 8.55 -15.52
N GLN A 113 -7.93 8.50 -15.95
CA GLN A 113 -7.36 7.33 -16.61
C GLN A 113 -7.11 6.16 -15.65
N VAL A 114 -6.87 6.45 -14.37
CA VAL A 114 -6.80 5.44 -13.30
C VAL A 114 -8.21 5.02 -12.92
N ALA A 115 -9.13 5.99 -12.87
CA ALA A 115 -10.48 5.83 -12.34
C ALA A 115 -10.39 5.11 -10.99
N SER A 116 -9.77 5.74 -9.99
CA SER A 116 -9.50 5.16 -8.66
C SER A 116 -10.75 4.57 -7.98
N VAL A 117 -10.57 3.85 -6.86
CA VAL A 117 -11.70 3.43 -6.02
C VAL A 117 -12.57 4.64 -5.65
N PHE A 118 -11.96 5.76 -5.28
CA PHE A 118 -12.64 7.01 -5.00
C PHE A 118 -13.44 7.56 -6.18
N LEU A 119 -12.86 7.67 -7.37
CA LEU A 119 -13.60 8.15 -8.55
C LEU A 119 -14.77 7.21 -8.93
N ARG A 120 -14.61 5.90 -8.72
CA ARG A 120 -15.71 4.94 -8.91
C ARG A 120 -16.81 5.11 -7.86
N LEU A 121 -16.46 5.48 -6.63
CA LEU A 121 -17.41 5.81 -5.58
C LEU A 121 -18.19 7.07 -5.93
N VAL A 122 -17.52 8.18 -6.25
CA VAL A 122 -18.15 9.47 -6.60
C VAL A 122 -19.12 9.32 -7.77
N ALA A 123 -18.77 8.50 -8.78
CA ALA A 123 -19.65 8.21 -9.91
C ALA A 123 -20.97 7.48 -9.53
N ARG A 124 -21.05 6.92 -8.32
CA ARG A 124 -22.23 6.19 -7.79
C ARG A 124 -22.88 6.90 -6.62
N HIS A 125 -22.11 7.69 -5.90
CA HIS A 125 -22.48 8.42 -4.69
C HIS A 125 -21.78 9.79 -4.73
N PRO A 126 -22.35 10.79 -5.42
CA PRO A 126 -21.71 12.08 -5.62
C PRO A 126 -21.40 12.84 -4.33
N ASP A 127 -22.13 12.55 -3.24
CA ASP A 127 -21.92 13.19 -1.93
C ASP A 127 -20.59 12.79 -1.28
N ALA A 128 -19.91 11.75 -1.80
CA ALA A 128 -18.55 11.42 -1.42
C ALA A 128 -17.49 12.32 -2.08
N ASP A 129 -17.85 13.23 -2.99
CA ASP A 129 -16.88 14.11 -3.64
C ASP A 129 -16.14 14.99 -2.63
N GLY A 130 -14.82 15.10 -2.81
CA GLY A 130 -13.93 15.76 -1.85
C GLY A 130 -13.57 14.96 -0.60
N HIS A 131 -14.08 13.72 -0.41
CA HIS A 131 -13.80 12.89 0.79
C HIS A 131 -12.80 11.75 0.52
N ALA A 132 -11.69 12.08 -0.15
CA ALA A 132 -10.56 11.17 -0.36
C ALA A 132 -9.44 11.48 0.64
N ILE A 133 -8.98 10.46 1.37
CA ILE A 133 -7.93 10.59 2.41
C ILE A 133 -6.78 9.63 2.08
N ASP A 134 -5.60 10.15 1.72
CA ASP A 134 -4.40 9.35 1.47
C ASP A 134 -3.37 9.56 2.58
N LEU A 135 -3.26 8.56 3.46
CA LEU A 135 -2.27 8.54 4.54
C LEU A 135 -1.07 7.64 4.20
N ALA A 136 -1.05 7.04 3.01
CA ALA A 136 0.02 6.17 2.59
C ALA A 136 1.35 6.94 2.42
N ARG A 137 2.45 6.23 2.68
CA ARG A 137 3.81 6.79 2.68
C ARG A 137 4.79 5.81 2.06
N ASP A 138 5.80 6.35 1.39
CA ASP A 138 6.89 5.53 0.88
C ASP A 138 7.55 4.75 2.02
N ARG A 139 7.87 3.47 1.75
CA ARG A 139 8.49 2.53 2.70
C ARG A 139 7.78 2.36 4.05
N ALA A 140 6.46 2.59 4.12
CA ALA A 140 5.71 2.38 5.35
C ALA A 140 5.90 0.96 5.92
N THR A 141 6.27 0.92 7.20
CA THR A 141 6.30 -0.29 8.03
C THR A 141 4.92 -0.60 8.60
N LEU A 142 4.77 -1.72 9.33
CA LEU A 142 3.53 -1.99 10.06
C LEU A 142 3.31 -1.01 11.22
N ASP A 143 4.37 -0.51 11.85
CA ASP A 143 4.25 0.52 12.88
C ASP A 143 3.79 1.86 12.28
N ASP A 144 4.29 2.20 11.09
CA ASP A 144 3.79 3.35 10.32
C ASP A 144 2.31 3.16 9.99
N LEU A 145 1.90 1.95 9.61
CA LEU A 145 0.50 1.63 9.29
C LEU A 145 -0.41 1.85 10.50
N HIS A 146 0.01 1.42 11.69
CA HIS A 146 -0.71 1.70 12.93
C HIS A 146 -0.74 3.21 13.26
N GLY A 147 0.34 3.95 12.99
CA GLY A 147 0.36 5.41 13.07
C GLY A 147 -0.59 6.10 12.08
N GLN A 148 -0.72 5.56 10.87
CA GLN A 148 -1.70 6.02 9.87
C GLN A 148 -3.14 5.75 10.33
N ALA A 149 -3.41 4.59 10.97
CA ALA A 149 -4.72 4.28 11.55
C ALA A 149 -5.13 5.29 12.62
N ARG A 150 -4.26 5.56 13.60
CA ARG A 150 -4.49 6.60 14.62
C ARG A 150 -4.75 7.98 14.00
N SER A 151 -4.01 8.32 12.95
CA SER A 151 -4.22 9.58 12.22
C SER A 151 -5.60 9.62 11.54
N LEU A 152 -6.06 8.50 10.96
CA LEU A 152 -7.39 8.41 10.37
C LEU A 152 -8.49 8.51 11.43
N VAL A 153 -8.36 7.81 12.56
CA VAL A 153 -9.31 7.88 13.68
C VAL A 153 -9.44 9.31 14.18
N ALA A 154 -8.33 10.05 14.30
CA ALA A 154 -8.36 11.45 14.71
C ALA A 154 -9.08 12.38 13.73
N LEU A 155 -9.17 12.03 12.44
CA LEU A 155 -9.90 12.81 11.43
C LEU A 155 -11.42 12.59 11.49
N GLN A 156 -11.89 11.50 12.12
CA GLN A 156 -13.31 11.15 12.24
C GLN A 156 -14.10 11.30 10.91
N PRO A 157 -13.65 10.71 9.78
CA PRO A 157 -14.42 10.78 8.54
C PRO A 157 -15.77 10.05 8.70
N PRO A 158 -16.86 10.56 8.08
CA PRO A 158 -18.15 9.89 8.10
C PRO A 158 -18.08 8.61 7.26
N ASP A 159 -18.71 7.55 7.78
CA ASP A 159 -18.96 6.28 7.09
C ASP A 159 -17.84 5.81 6.11
N PRO A 160 -16.57 5.71 6.56
CA PRO A 160 -15.44 5.60 5.64
C PRO A 160 -15.26 4.18 5.10
N LEU A 161 -14.92 4.05 3.83
CA LEU A 161 -14.24 2.88 3.28
C LEU A 161 -12.73 3.01 3.51
N VAL A 162 -12.21 2.21 4.43
CA VAL A 162 -10.79 2.19 4.80
C VAL A 162 -10.10 1.06 4.03
N VAL A 163 -9.20 1.44 3.13
CA VAL A 163 -8.40 0.53 2.32
C VAL A 163 -7.01 0.37 2.94
N LEU A 164 -6.65 -0.85 3.32
CA LEU A 164 -5.41 -1.15 4.02
C LEU A 164 -4.51 -2.04 3.15
N GLN A 165 -3.30 -1.58 2.83
CA GLN A 165 -2.29 -2.33 2.08
C GLN A 165 -1.06 -2.66 2.95
N PRO A 166 -1.11 -3.73 3.79
CA PRO A 166 -0.05 -4.06 4.72
C PRO A 166 1.11 -4.87 4.09
N ILE A 167 0.88 -5.48 2.91
CA ILE A 167 1.86 -6.32 2.22
C ILE A 167 2.48 -5.51 1.08
N GLY A 168 3.72 -5.05 1.27
CA GLY A 168 4.44 -4.21 0.32
C GLY A 168 5.93 -4.55 0.21
N GLU A 169 6.78 -3.52 0.18
CA GLU A 169 8.21 -3.65 -0.05
C GLU A 169 9.00 -4.25 1.14
N GLY A 170 8.48 -4.15 2.36
CA GLY A 170 9.17 -4.53 3.60
C GLY A 170 9.03 -5.98 4.07
N LEU A 171 8.64 -6.92 3.21
CA LEU A 171 8.47 -8.33 3.61
C LEU A 171 9.81 -9.01 3.87
N ASP A 172 9.85 -9.91 4.85
CA ASP A 172 10.98 -10.81 5.07
C ASP A 172 10.82 -12.12 4.27
N CYS A 173 11.88 -12.59 3.61
CA CYS A 173 11.86 -13.85 2.83
C CYS A 173 13.11 -14.69 3.05
N PRO A 174 13.08 -15.92 3.56
CA PRO A 174 11.87 -16.62 3.96
C PRO A 174 11.31 -15.99 5.22
N ALA A 175 9.99 -15.88 5.30
CA ALA A 175 9.33 -15.47 6.53
C ALA A 175 9.55 -16.57 7.58
N SER A 176 10.17 -16.23 8.71
CA SER A 176 10.21 -17.11 9.86
C SER A 176 8.85 -17.12 10.57
N ARG A 177 8.65 -18.06 11.50
CA ARG A 177 7.45 -18.07 12.34
C ARG A 177 7.31 -16.75 13.13
N ALA A 178 8.40 -16.25 13.69
CA ALA A 178 8.41 -15.01 14.47
C ALA A 178 7.99 -13.80 13.61
N ASP A 179 8.44 -13.74 12.35
CA ASP A 179 8.08 -12.64 11.44
C ASP A 179 6.58 -12.66 11.11
N LEU A 180 6.01 -13.85 10.92
CA LEU A 180 4.59 -14.02 10.64
C LEU A 180 3.71 -13.72 11.86
N ASP A 181 4.16 -14.12 13.05
CA ASP A 181 3.44 -13.88 14.31
C ASP A 181 3.43 -12.38 14.63
N ARG A 182 4.57 -11.69 14.50
CA ARG A 182 4.66 -10.22 14.65
C ARG A 182 3.76 -9.49 13.66
N PHE A 183 3.74 -9.91 12.39
CA PHE A 183 2.86 -9.31 11.38
C PHE A 183 1.38 -9.44 11.75
N GLU A 184 0.95 -10.61 12.21
CA GLU A 184 -0.46 -10.83 12.59
C GLU A 184 -0.87 -10.00 13.80
N GLU A 185 0.03 -9.87 14.78
CA GLU A 185 -0.15 -9.04 15.97
C GLU A 185 -0.28 -7.55 15.61
N GLN A 186 0.69 -7.00 14.86
CA GLN A 186 0.68 -5.58 14.47
C GLN A 186 -0.50 -5.25 13.54
N LEU A 187 -0.85 -6.15 12.63
CA LEU A 187 -2.03 -5.97 11.77
C LEU A 187 -3.32 -6.01 12.60
N ARG A 188 -3.45 -6.92 13.58
CA ARG A 188 -4.59 -6.91 14.51
C ARG A 188 -4.69 -5.60 15.26
N ALA A 189 -3.61 -5.11 15.86
CA ALA A 189 -3.61 -3.84 16.57
C ALA A 189 -4.02 -2.66 15.67
N THR A 190 -3.64 -2.68 14.40
CA THR A 190 -4.07 -1.68 13.42
C THR A 190 -5.55 -1.78 13.09
N LEU A 191 -6.07 -3.00 12.93
CA LEU A 191 -7.49 -3.22 12.66
C LEU A 191 -8.35 -2.87 13.87
N ASP A 192 -7.94 -3.26 15.07
CA ASP A 192 -8.62 -2.95 16.34
C ASP A 192 -8.70 -1.42 16.55
N GLU A 193 -7.63 -0.66 16.27
CA GLU A 193 -7.63 0.81 16.31
C GLU A 193 -8.69 1.43 15.37
N ILE A 194 -8.81 0.92 14.14
CA ILE A 194 -9.81 1.41 13.17
C ILE A 194 -11.22 1.00 13.61
N ASP A 195 -11.39 -0.23 14.09
CA ASP A 195 -12.69 -0.78 14.51
C ASP A 195 -13.23 0.00 15.72
N ASP A 196 -12.40 0.25 16.72
CA ASP A 196 -12.80 0.98 17.93
C ASP A 196 -13.03 2.47 17.64
N GLY A 197 -12.15 3.08 16.84
CA GLY A 197 -12.17 4.53 16.59
C GLY A 197 -13.16 4.99 15.51
N LEU A 198 -13.55 4.10 14.59
CA LEU A 198 -14.44 4.39 13.46
C LEU A 198 -15.53 3.31 13.33
N PRO A 199 -16.54 3.31 14.22
CA PRO A 199 -17.52 2.23 14.33
C PRO A 199 -18.45 2.06 13.11
N THR A 200 -18.50 3.06 12.22
CA THR A 200 -19.25 3.00 10.95
C THR A 200 -18.38 2.53 9.78
N SER A 201 -17.09 2.30 9.98
CA SER A 201 -16.16 2.01 8.89
C SER A 201 -16.43 0.68 8.17
N ARG A 202 -16.04 0.66 6.89
CA ARG A 202 -15.90 -0.53 6.06
C ARG A 202 -14.42 -0.77 5.87
N ILE A 203 -13.87 -1.85 6.43
CA ILE A 203 -12.43 -2.11 6.35
C ILE A 203 -12.16 -3.10 5.21
N PHE A 204 -11.33 -2.71 4.25
CA PHE A 204 -10.91 -3.54 3.13
C PHE A 204 -9.40 -3.73 3.12
N VAL A 205 -8.95 -4.95 3.43
CA VAL A 205 -7.52 -5.26 3.49
C VAL A 205 -7.08 -5.98 2.22
N VAL A 206 -6.02 -5.49 1.58
CA VAL A 206 -5.59 -6.02 0.28
C VAL A 206 -4.26 -6.75 0.34
N THR A 207 -4.15 -7.83 -0.42
CA THR A 207 -2.86 -8.39 -0.79
C THR A 207 -2.14 -7.52 -1.84
N ARG A 208 -0.85 -7.78 -2.06
CA ARG A 208 -0.04 -7.10 -3.09
C ARG A 208 -0.63 -7.32 -4.49
N PHE A 209 -0.60 -6.29 -5.34
CA PHE A 209 -0.98 -6.43 -6.75
C PHE A 209 0.02 -7.27 -7.54
N GLY A 210 -0.46 -8.42 -8.02
CA GLY A 210 0.32 -9.37 -8.80
C GLY A 210 1.33 -10.17 -7.98
N SER A 211 1.41 -11.47 -8.26
CA SER A 211 2.41 -12.34 -7.63
C SER A 211 3.83 -12.05 -8.13
N SER A 212 4.83 -12.39 -7.31
CA SER A 212 6.25 -12.22 -7.62
C SER A 212 6.68 -12.66 -9.04
N ARG A 213 6.16 -13.79 -9.54
CA ARG A 213 6.60 -14.37 -10.82
C ARG A 213 6.22 -13.52 -12.04
N PRO A 214 4.93 -13.23 -12.31
CA PRO A 214 4.55 -12.36 -13.42
C PRO A 214 5.07 -10.93 -13.25
N TYR A 215 5.21 -10.45 -12.01
CA TYR A 215 5.74 -9.12 -11.73
C TYR A 215 7.22 -9.01 -12.16
N VAL A 216 8.08 -9.93 -11.70
CA VAL A 216 9.50 -9.96 -12.07
C VAL A 216 9.70 -10.23 -13.58
N GLY A 217 8.81 -10.99 -14.20
CA GLY A 217 8.80 -11.19 -15.66
C GLY A 217 8.44 -9.92 -16.44
N SER A 218 7.69 -9.00 -15.83
CA SER A 218 7.24 -7.75 -16.47
C SER A 218 8.20 -6.58 -16.26
N THR A 219 9.20 -6.70 -15.37
CA THR A 219 10.23 -5.67 -15.18
C THR A 219 11.32 -5.76 -16.26
N GLY A 220 11.97 -4.65 -16.58
CA GLY A 220 13.09 -4.63 -17.52
C GLY A 220 14.42 -5.08 -16.86
N PRO A 221 15.43 -5.49 -17.64
CA PRO A 221 16.76 -5.84 -17.12
C PRO A 221 17.40 -4.69 -16.32
N ALA A 222 17.26 -3.44 -16.82
CA ALA A 222 17.76 -2.25 -16.14
C ALA A 222 17.20 -2.11 -14.72
N ARG A 223 15.89 -2.35 -14.53
CA ARG A 223 15.29 -2.38 -13.19
C ARG A 223 15.89 -3.48 -12.33
N ARG A 224 15.96 -4.70 -12.86
CA ARG A 224 16.48 -5.85 -12.11
C ARG A 224 17.93 -5.67 -11.67
N VAL A 225 18.73 -4.91 -12.43
CA VAL A 225 20.10 -4.51 -12.07
C VAL A 225 20.13 -3.40 -11.00
N THR A 226 19.17 -2.46 -11.00
CA THR A 226 19.06 -1.38 -9.99
C THR A 226 18.43 -1.81 -8.66
N VAL A 227 17.93 -3.05 -8.58
CA VAL A 227 17.54 -3.71 -7.33
C VAL A 227 18.45 -4.93 -7.10
N PRO A 228 19.79 -4.78 -7.09
CA PRO A 228 20.66 -5.89 -6.72
C PRO A 228 20.63 -5.95 -5.20
N GLY A 229 19.57 -6.53 -4.65
CA GLY A 229 19.54 -6.75 -3.21
C GLY A 229 20.62 -7.76 -2.83
N THR A 230 21.26 -7.54 -1.68
CA THR A 230 21.95 -8.58 -0.90
C THR A 230 20.99 -9.22 0.12
N GLY A 231 19.73 -8.78 0.11
CA GLY A 231 18.67 -9.18 1.02
C GLY A 231 18.12 -10.59 0.76
N ARG A 232 17.27 -11.04 1.68
CA ARG A 232 16.76 -12.41 1.63
C ARG A 232 15.58 -12.56 0.62
N CYS A 233 14.95 -11.47 0.18
CA CYS A 233 13.87 -11.46 -0.82
C CYS A 233 14.33 -11.27 -2.28
N VAL A 234 15.63 -11.34 -2.55
CA VAL A 234 16.20 -11.10 -3.88
C VAL A 234 15.63 -12.02 -4.95
N THR A 235 15.17 -11.43 -6.06
CA THR A 235 14.54 -12.13 -7.20
C THR A 235 15.34 -12.04 -8.50
N ALA A 236 16.41 -11.27 -8.54
CA ALA A 236 17.32 -11.14 -9.68
C ALA A 236 18.78 -10.95 -9.20
N ASP A 237 19.76 -11.33 -10.02
CA ASP A 237 21.17 -11.10 -9.72
C ASP A 237 21.66 -9.69 -10.14
N ALA A 238 22.94 -9.40 -9.88
CA ALA A 238 23.57 -8.12 -10.24
C ALA A 238 23.58 -7.81 -11.75
N HIS A 239 23.31 -8.81 -12.61
CA HIS A 239 23.17 -8.64 -14.05
C HIS A 239 21.70 -8.57 -14.51
N GLY A 240 20.77 -8.51 -13.54
CA GLY A 240 19.35 -8.46 -13.80
C GLY A 240 18.76 -9.76 -14.34
N ARG A 241 19.46 -10.89 -14.17
CA ARG A 241 18.91 -12.22 -14.51
C ARG A 241 18.01 -12.68 -13.39
N VAL A 242 16.81 -13.15 -13.76
CA VAL A 242 15.82 -13.65 -12.79
C VAL A 242 16.37 -14.88 -12.07
N LEU A 243 16.20 -14.93 -10.74
CA LEU A 243 16.57 -16.05 -9.89
C LEU A 243 15.31 -16.87 -9.54
N PRO A 244 15.09 -18.04 -10.16
CA PRO A 244 13.86 -18.82 -9.94
C PRO A 244 13.63 -19.19 -8.47
N ARG A 245 14.69 -19.53 -7.73
CA ARG A 245 14.61 -19.82 -6.28
C ARG A 245 14.22 -18.59 -5.46
N GLY A 246 14.72 -17.41 -5.83
CA GLY A 246 14.37 -16.14 -5.19
C GLY A 246 12.91 -15.78 -5.40
N VAL A 247 12.43 -15.88 -6.65
CA VAL A 247 11.01 -15.68 -7.01
C VAL A 247 10.10 -16.66 -6.26
N ALA A 248 10.49 -17.94 -6.19
CA ALA A 248 9.73 -18.95 -5.46
C ALA A 248 9.66 -18.66 -3.95
N ARG A 249 10.79 -18.24 -3.36
CA ARG A 249 10.90 -17.87 -1.94
C ARG A 249 10.04 -16.65 -1.61
N ARG A 250 10.12 -15.59 -2.41
CA ARG A 250 9.28 -14.39 -2.23
C ARG A 250 7.79 -14.72 -2.38
N GLY A 251 7.42 -15.48 -3.41
CA GLY A 251 6.04 -15.92 -3.59
C GLY A 251 5.53 -16.81 -2.44
N ALA A 252 6.39 -17.61 -1.80
CA ALA A 252 6.02 -18.37 -0.61
C ALA A 252 5.80 -17.47 0.61
N ALA A 253 6.64 -16.44 0.81
CA ALA A 253 6.46 -15.43 1.86
C ALA A 253 5.15 -14.64 1.64
N GLU A 254 4.90 -14.12 0.43
CA GLU A 254 3.66 -13.41 0.06
C GLU A 254 2.41 -14.24 0.42
N ARG A 255 2.40 -15.54 0.10
CA ARG A 255 1.31 -16.44 0.49
C ARG A 255 1.20 -16.66 2.00
N ALA A 256 2.32 -16.71 2.73
CA ALA A 256 2.32 -16.91 4.17
C ALA A 256 1.76 -15.69 4.91
N TYR A 257 2.22 -14.48 4.55
CA TYR A 257 1.68 -13.23 5.04
C TYR A 257 0.21 -13.05 4.64
N GLY A 258 -0.16 -13.35 3.39
CA GLY A 258 -1.56 -13.28 2.94
C GLY A 258 -2.50 -14.17 3.76
N ARG A 259 -2.05 -15.33 4.25
CA ARG A 259 -2.86 -16.16 5.17
C ARG A 259 -3.00 -15.55 6.56
N ARG A 260 -1.97 -14.86 7.07
CA ARG A 260 -2.02 -14.15 8.35
C ARG A 260 -2.96 -12.94 8.23
N LEU A 261 -2.86 -12.20 7.13
CA LEU A 261 -3.76 -11.10 6.76
C LEU A 261 -5.22 -11.52 6.78
N ALA A 262 -5.57 -12.58 6.07
CA ALA A 262 -6.96 -13.07 6.01
C ALA A 262 -7.49 -13.48 7.40
N ARG A 263 -6.63 -14.08 8.25
CA ARG A 263 -7.01 -14.43 9.63
C ARG A 263 -7.23 -13.21 10.51
N SER A 264 -6.32 -12.22 10.48
CA SER A 264 -6.48 -10.97 11.22
C SER A 264 -7.76 -10.26 10.81
N CYS A 265 -8.03 -10.18 9.51
CA CYS A 265 -9.24 -9.53 9.00
C CYS A 265 -10.51 -10.28 9.42
N ALA A 266 -10.54 -11.61 9.35
CA ALA A 266 -11.71 -12.40 9.77
C ALA A 266 -12.05 -12.28 11.26
N ALA A 267 -11.12 -11.79 12.09
CA ALA A 267 -11.37 -11.54 13.52
C ALA A 267 -12.12 -10.22 13.78
N VAL A 268 -12.24 -9.35 12.78
CA VAL A 268 -12.88 -8.02 12.89
C VAL A 268 -14.17 -8.00 12.07
N PRO A 269 -15.36 -7.82 12.69
CA PRO A 269 -16.65 -7.98 12.01
C PRO A 269 -16.85 -7.12 10.75
N ARG A 270 -16.25 -5.93 10.72
CA ARG A 270 -16.34 -4.95 9.63
C ARG A 270 -15.22 -5.06 8.60
N CYS A 271 -14.35 -6.06 8.74
CA CYS A 271 -13.24 -6.28 7.84
C CYS A 271 -13.56 -7.34 6.79
N ALA A 272 -13.22 -7.02 5.55
CA ALA A 272 -13.12 -8.01 4.48
C ALA A 272 -11.78 -7.88 3.74
N ASP A 273 -11.26 -9.01 3.27
CA ASP A 273 -10.06 -9.03 2.44
C ASP A 273 -10.37 -9.25 0.95
N ASP A 274 -9.37 -9.03 0.10
CA ASP A 274 -9.49 -9.25 -1.33
C ASP A 274 -9.49 -10.72 -1.76
N ARG A 275 -9.40 -11.65 -0.81
CA ARG A 275 -9.27 -13.11 -1.00
C ARG A 275 -8.13 -13.49 -1.94
N GLY A 276 -7.07 -12.67 -1.95
CA GLY A 276 -5.92 -12.83 -2.84
C GLY A 276 -6.17 -12.46 -4.29
N ALA A 277 -7.28 -11.80 -4.63
CA ALA A 277 -7.60 -11.40 -6.00
C ALA A 277 -6.55 -10.45 -6.60
N LEU A 278 -5.98 -9.53 -5.80
CA LEU A 278 -4.91 -8.66 -6.26
C LEU A 278 -3.65 -9.47 -6.56
N THR A 279 -3.22 -10.34 -5.67
CA THR A 279 -2.04 -11.22 -5.90
C THR A 279 -2.23 -12.15 -7.10
N ALA A 280 -3.45 -12.64 -7.32
CA ALA A 280 -3.79 -13.50 -8.45
C ALA A 280 -3.81 -12.75 -9.81
N THR A 281 -3.76 -11.43 -9.81
CA THR A 281 -3.82 -10.64 -11.04
C THR A 281 -2.60 -10.91 -11.92
N ARG A 282 -2.86 -11.21 -13.19
CA ARG A 282 -1.81 -11.33 -14.21
C ARG A 282 -1.26 -9.94 -14.56
N VAL A 283 -0.09 -9.63 -14.04
CA VAL A 283 0.66 -8.41 -14.38
C VAL A 283 1.06 -8.47 -15.86
N ARG A 284 0.81 -7.36 -16.57
CA ARG A 284 1.23 -7.16 -17.97
C ARG A 284 2.42 -6.21 -18.00
N PRO A 285 3.30 -6.29 -19.02
CA PRO A 285 4.37 -5.31 -19.18
C PRO A 285 3.86 -3.86 -19.21
N SER A 286 2.67 -3.60 -19.75
CA SER A 286 2.08 -2.26 -19.77
C SER A 286 1.64 -1.73 -18.40
N TYR A 287 1.56 -2.59 -17.38
CA TYR A 287 1.18 -2.20 -16.02
C TYR A 287 2.36 -1.72 -15.20
N VAL A 288 3.58 -2.00 -15.64
CA VAL A 288 4.79 -1.76 -14.86
C VAL A 288 5.71 -0.85 -15.66
N ASP A 289 6.24 0.19 -15.04
CA ASP A 289 7.34 0.92 -15.63
C ASP A 289 8.58 0.01 -15.69
N ALA A 290 9.02 -0.34 -16.90
CA ALA A 290 10.08 -1.33 -17.08
C ALA A 290 11.43 -0.90 -16.48
N ARG A 291 11.65 0.41 -16.24
CA ARG A 291 12.90 0.94 -15.69
C ARG A 291 12.89 0.95 -14.16
N ARG A 292 11.71 1.06 -13.53
CA ARG A 292 11.57 1.32 -12.09
C ARG A 292 10.70 0.32 -11.36
N GLY A 293 10.04 -0.59 -12.07
CA GLY A 293 9.21 -1.61 -11.45
C GLY A 293 7.95 -1.09 -10.76
N CYS A 294 7.73 0.22 -10.67
CA CYS A 294 6.48 0.80 -10.16
C CYS A 294 5.31 0.50 -11.10
N LEU A 295 4.08 0.62 -10.61
CA LEU A 295 2.92 0.61 -11.49
C LEU A 295 2.89 1.86 -12.37
N SER A 296 2.56 1.68 -13.64
CA SER A 296 2.18 2.78 -14.53
C SER A 296 0.75 3.23 -14.22
N VAL A 297 0.29 4.34 -14.81
CA VAL A 297 -1.14 4.73 -14.80
C VAL A 297 -2.07 3.56 -15.18
N ARG A 298 -1.67 2.70 -16.12
CA ARG A 298 -2.45 1.50 -16.49
C ARG A 298 -2.40 0.40 -15.43
N GLY A 299 -1.29 0.28 -14.71
CA GLY A 299 -1.17 -0.63 -13.57
C GLY A 299 -2.06 -0.21 -12.41
N GLU A 300 -1.98 1.08 -12.03
CA GLU A 300 -2.86 1.70 -11.02
C GLU A 300 -4.34 1.50 -11.39
N ALA A 301 -4.71 1.74 -12.65
CA ALA A 301 -6.06 1.51 -13.15
C ALA A 301 -6.51 0.05 -12.99
N ALA A 302 -5.62 -0.90 -13.27
CA ALA A 302 -5.89 -2.33 -13.18
C ALA A 302 -6.05 -2.78 -11.72
N GLU A 303 -5.21 -2.28 -10.80
CA GLU A 303 -5.31 -2.53 -9.37
C GLU A 303 -6.64 -2.00 -8.82
N ALA A 304 -6.96 -0.74 -9.11
CA ALA A 304 -8.22 -0.11 -8.72
C ALA A 304 -9.43 -0.92 -9.19
N ALA A 305 -9.40 -1.41 -10.42
CA ALA A 305 -10.48 -2.21 -11.00
C ALA A 305 -10.65 -3.57 -10.32
N VAL A 306 -9.55 -4.23 -9.93
CA VAL A 306 -9.59 -5.50 -9.19
C VAL A 306 -10.13 -5.26 -7.78
N ALA A 307 -9.59 -4.27 -7.06
CA ALA A 307 -10.03 -3.91 -5.71
C ALA A 307 -11.53 -3.60 -5.67
N TRP A 308 -12.03 -2.77 -6.59
CA TRP A 308 -13.46 -2.44 -6.68
C TRP A 308 -14.36 -3.68 -6.85
N ARG A 309 -13.94 -4.65 -7.68
CA ARG A 309 -14.70 -5.90 -7.84
C ARG A 309 -14.68 -6.73 -6.57
N SER A 310 -13.53 -6.81 -5.90
CA SER A 310 -13.36 -7.55 -4.64
C SER A 310 -14.20 -6.95 -3.51
N MET A 311 -14.22 -5.63 -3.36
CA MET A 311 -15.07 -4.93 -2.36
C MET A 311 -16.55 -5.23 -2.57
N ARG A 312 -17.02 -5.25 -3.83
CA ARG A 312 -18.40 -5.64 -4.16
C ARG A 312 -18.69 -7.11 -3.87
N ALA A 313 -17.75 -8.00 -4.16
CA ALA A 313 -17.87 -9.43 -3.87
C ALA A 313 -17.83 -9.73 -2.36
N ALA A 314 -17.13 -8.90 -1.59
CA ALA A 314 -17.09 -8.94 -0.13
C ALA A 314 -18.33 -8.32 0.53
N GLY A 315 -19.18 -7.62 -0.21
CA GLY A 315 -20.38 -6.97 0.33
C GLY A 315 -20.13 -5.61 0.99
N LEU A 316 -18.91 -5.06 0.92
CA LEU A 316 -18.59 -3.72 1.39
C LEU A 316 -19.26 -2.64 0.53
N LEU A 317 -19.49 -2.94 -0.75
CA LEU A 317 -20.15 -2.05 -1.70
C LEU A 317 -21.44 -2.69 -2.24
N PRO A 318 -22.45 -1.89 -2.62
CA PRO A 318 -23.65 -2.40 -3.27
C PRO A 318 -23.35 -3.26 -4.51
N ALA A 319 -24.18 -4.29 -4.71
CA ALA A 319 -24.19 -5.02 -5.98
C ALA A 319 -24.66 -4.08 -7.11
N ARG A 320 -24.23 -4.37 -8.35
CA ARG A 320 -24.77 -3.72 -9.54
C ARG A 320 -26.24 -4.12 -9.58
N ARG A 321 -27.12 -3.11 -9.57
CA ARG A 321 -28.48 -3.28 -10.05
C ARG A 321 -28.44 -3.55 -11.55
#